data_AF-A0A3D4ZYV0-F1
#
_entry.id   AF-A0A3D4ZYV0-F1
#
_cell.length_a   1.000
_cell.length_b   1.000
_cell.length_c   1.000
_cell.angle_alpha   90.00
_cell.angle_beta   90.00
_cell.angle_gamma   90.00
#
_symmetry.space_group_name_H-M   'P 1'
#
loop_
_entity.id
_entity.type
_entity.pdbx_description
1 polymer ?
#
loop_
_entity_poly.entity_id
_entity_poly.type
_entity_poly.pdbx_seq_one_letter_code
_entity_poly.pdbx_strand_id
1 'polypeptide(L)'
;ERIKRLCPEVKFSVYFHCFLDVLDEAPERYADARRLLSDGTHGDYGKMHMFLFNPTLENSFGRDIAGNVDVILDTIGADSVYWDEIAYSKYKYHYGEPWDGCSADIDPDTMQITRLKSAVPLISLPFQCRQIERIMARGPLVTNGMPQTRTHASYKYQAFTETGSISNCAQTLLYSPIALGDHLTERTIVDAYRWMLKALDYGCVYNWYSQRVFPEYPTLASCMFPITPMELHEGYIIGRERIVTKVSGLYGWGDASTHEVHVFDADGREAADFSAPLRTVDGKTYTELRLAEDWSAAIIRHTE
;
A
#
# COMPACT_ATOMS: atom_id res chain seq x y z
N GLU A 1 -25.75 2.79 -2.90
CA GLU A 1 -26.80 3.84 -3.00
C GLU A 1 -26.71 4.97 -1.95
N ARG A 2 -26.69 4.68 -0.64
CA ARG A 2 -26.71 5.73 0.40
C ARG A 2 -25.55 6.73 0.31
N ILE A 3 -24.32 6.24 0.10
CA ILE A 3 -23.12 7.09 -0.04
C ILE A 3 -23.28 8.04 -1.23
N LYS A 4 -23.57 7.51 -2.43
CA LYS A 4 -23.79 8.32 -3.65
C LYS A 4 -24.87 9.39 -3.52
N ARG A 5 -25.92 9.13 -2.72
CA ARG A 5 -27.00 10.10 -2.51
C ARG A 5 -26.62 11.20 -1.50
N LEU A 6 -25.90 10.85 -0.44
CA LEU A 6 -25.58 11.78 0.65
C LEU A 6 -24.29 12.57 0.39
N CYS A 7 -23.33 11.98 -0.32
CA CYS A 7 -22.01 12.54 -0.60
C CYS A 7 -21.61 12.20 -2.06
N PRO A 8 -22.30 12.76 -3.08
CA PRO A 8 -22.09 12.40 -4.49
C PRO A 8 -20.67 12.67 -5.00
N GLU A 9 -19.93 13.55 -4.36
CA GLU A 9 -18.53 13.88 -4.64
C GLU A 9 -17.53 12.87 -4.06
N VAL A 10 -17.95 12.06 -3.08
CA VAL A 10 -17.09 11.08 -2.42
C VAL A 10 -17.03 9.81 -3.25
N LYS A 11 -15.85 9.53 -3.80
CA LYS A 11 -15.54 8.24 -4.41
C LYS A 11 -15.39 7.18 -3.33
N PHE A 12 -15.92 5.98 -3.57
CA PHE A 12 -15.76 4.86 -2.65
C PHE A 12 -15.28 3.60 -3.38
N SER A 13 -14.49 2.81 -2.65
CA SER A 13 -14.01 1.52 -3.10
C SER A 13 -14.59 0.42 -2.22
N VAL A 14 -14.76 -0.77 -2.78
CA VAL A 14 -15.22 -1.95 -2.02
C VAL A 14 -14.07 -2.94 -1.85
N TYR A 15 -13.97 -3.51 -0.65
CA TYR A 15 -13.00 -4.54 -0.32
C TYR A 15 -13.13 -5.76 -1.23
N PHE A 16 -12.00 -6.28 -1.68
CA PHE A 16 -11.89 -7.50 -2.46
C PHE A 16 -10.65 -8.28 -2.07
N HIS A 17 -10.76 -9.59 -2.00
CA HIS A 17 -9.65 -10.49 -1.72
C HIS A 17 -9.74 -11.69 -2.66
N CYS A 18 -8.70 -11.92 -3.46
CA CYS A 18 -8.77 -12.89 -4.57
C CYS A 18 -8.35 -14.31 -4.21
N PHE A 19 -7.90 -14.57 -2.98
CA PHE A 19 -7.35 -15.88 -2.60
C PHE A 19 -8.21 -16.67 -1.61
N LEU A 20 -9.36 -16.16 -1.20
CA LEU A 20 -10.09 -16.67 -0.04
C LEU A 20 -11.54 -17.00 -0.39
N ASP A 21 -12.03 -18.12 0.13
CA ASP A 21 -13.45 -18.40 0.28
C ASP A 21 -13.73 -18.85 1.73
N VAL A 22 -14.96 -18.63 2.19
CA VAL A 22 -15.41 -18.91 3.57
C VAL A 22 -16.51 -19.97 3.62
N LEU A 23 -16.96 -20.47 2.47
CA LEU A 23 -17.97 -21.52 2.39
C LEU A 23 -17.37 -22.88 2.74
N ASP A 24 -18.11 -23.67 3.51
CA ASP A 24 -17.68 -24.99 3.95
C ASP A 24 -17.46 -25.93 2.76
N GLU A 25 -18.25 -25.80 1.69
CA GLU A 25 -18.16 -26.59 0.46
C GLU A 25 -17.11 -26.09 -0.55
N ALA A 26 -16.42 -24.98 -0.26
CA ALA A 26 -15.44 -24.39 -1.16
C ALA A 26 -14.29 -25.36 -1.53
N PRO A 27 -13.72 -26.17 -0.61
CA PRO A 27 -12.66 -27.12 -0.95
C PRO A 27 -13.10 -28.15 -2.00
N GLU A 28 -14.31 -28.68 -1.90
CA GLU A 28 -14.88 -29.63 -2.87
C GLU A 28 -15.19 -28.92 -4.18
N ARG A 29 -15.85 -27.77 -4.12
CA ARG A 29 -16.26 -26.99 -5.30
C ARG A 29 -15.07 -26.53 -6.14
N TYR A 30 -13.99 -26.10 -5.49
CA TYR A 30 -12.80 -25.51 -6.11
C TYR A 30 -11.58 -26.41 -5.93
N ALA A 31 -11.77 -27.72 -6.09
CA ALA A 31 -10.71 -28.71 -5.92
C ALA A 31 -9.49 -28.47 -6.85
N ASP A 32 -9.74 -27.90 -8.03
CA ASP A 32 -8.74 -27.54 -9.05
C ASP A 32 -7.94 -26.26 -8.72
N ALA A 33 -8.27 -25.55 -7.64
CA ALA A 33 -7.63 -24.29 -7.27
C ALA A 33 -7.06 -24.28 -5.85
N ARG A 34 -7.14 -25.37 -5.09
CA ARG A 34 -6.70 -25.41 -3.69
C ARG A 34 -5.23 -25.04 -3.55
N ARG A 35 -4.90 -24.21 -2.56
CA ARG A 35 -3.51 -23.98 -2.18
C ARG A 35 -3.02 -25.13 -1.28
N LEU A 36 -2.26 -26.06 -1.85
CA LEU A 36 -1.59 -27.12 -1.09
C LEU A 36 -0.29 -26.65 -0.44
N LEU A 37 -0.11 -26.98 0.84
CA LEU A 37 1.08 -26.73 1.64
C LEU A 37 2.12 -27.86 1.46
N SER A 38 3.30 -27.70 2.08
CA SER A 38 4.39 -28.67 1.97
C SER A 38 4.03 -30.05 2.51
N ASP A 39 3.13 -30.16 3.48
CA ASP A 39 2.64 -31.44 3.98
C ASP A 39 1.46 -32.02 3.15
N GLY A 40 1.05 -31.31 2.09
CA GLY A 40 -0.08 -31.69 1.23
C GLY A 40 -1.44 -31.25 1.77
N THR A 41 -1.51 -30.59 2.92
CA THR A 41 -2.77 -30.06 3.46
C THR A 41 -3.23 -28.83 2.67
N HIS A 42 -4.53 -28.56 2.68
CA HIS A 42 -5.09 -27.34 2.09
C HIS A 42 -4.82 -26.18 3.05
N GLY A 43 -4.16 -25.14 2.54
CA GLY A 43 -3.87 -23.93 3.28
C GLY A 43 -5.15 -23.18 3.67
N ASP A 44 -5.17 -22.72 4.92
CA ASP A 44 -6.21 -21.86 5.48
C ASP A 44 -5.61 -20.84 6.47
N TYR A 45 -6.46 -19.96 7.00
CA TYR A 45 -6.09 -19.05 8.10
C TYR A 45 -6.18 -19.69 9.50
N GLY A 46 -6.62 -20.94 9.64
CA GLY A 46 -6.84 -21.64 10.91
C GLY A 46 -8.01 -21.11 11.76
N LYS A 47 -8.58 -19.95 11.42
CA LYS A 47 -9.86 -19.43 11.95
C LYS A 47 -10.99 -19.79 10.98
N MET A 48 -12.22 -19.90 11.51
CA MET A 48 -13.50 -20.14 10.79
C MET A 48 -13.35 -20.35 9.27
N HIS A 49 -13.16 -21.60 8.82
CA HIS A 49 -13.19 -22.08 7.42
C HIS A 49 -12.69 -21.11 6.32
N MET A 50 -11.62 -20.36 6.59
CA MET A 50 -11.03 -19.39 5.67
C MET A 50 -10.02 -20.09 4.74
N PHE A 51 -10.53 -20.83 3.75
CA PHE A 51 -9.74 -21.65 2.82
C PHE A 51 -9.06 -20.82 1.74
N LEU A 52 -7.83 -21.21 1.39
CA LEU A 52 -7.01 -20.51 0.42
C LEU A 52 -6.95 -21.20 -0.94
N PHE A 53 -7.12 -20.41 -1.99
CA PHE A 53 -7.10 -20.86 -3.38
C PHE A 53 -6.11 -20.04 -4.19
N ASN A 54 -5.71 -20.57 -5.34
CA ASN A 54 -4.85 -19.90 -6.31
C ASN A 54 -5.68 -19.62 -7.56
N PRO A 55 -6.25 -18.40 -7.73
CA PRO A 55 -7.02 -18.09 -8.93
C PRO A 55 -6.10 -18.09 -10.15
N THR A 56 -6.56 -18.71 -11.23
CA THR A 56 -5.94 -18.66 -12.56
C THR A 56 -6.99 -18.24 -13.59
N LEU A 57 -6.63 -18.13 -14.86
CA LEU A 57 -7.63 -17.83 -15.90
C LEU A 57 -8.43 -19.09 -16.29
N GLU A 58 -7.94 -20.26 -15.93
CA GLU A 58 -8.40 -21.56 -16.39
C GLU A 58 -9.24 -22.30 -15.34
N ASN A 59 -9.03 -22.02 -14.05
CA ASN A 59 -9.68 -22.77 -12.97
C ASN A 59 -11.03 -22.20 -12.54
N SER A 60 -11.81 -23.06 -11.89
CA SER A 60 -13.19 -22.77 -11.48
C SER A 60 -13.27 -21.62 -10.47
N PHE A 61 -12.33 -21.56 -9.52
CA PHE A 61 -12.27 -20.49 -8.54
C PHE A 61 -11.96 -19.13 -9.18
N GLY A 62 -10.99 -19.05 -10.08
CA GLY A 62 -10.63 -17.84 -10.81
C GLY A 62 -11.83 -17.27 -11.58
N ARG A 63 -12.57 -18.11 -12.29
CA ARG A 63 -13.82 -17.70 -12.96
C ARG A 63 -14.82 -17.09 -11.97
N ASP A 64 -15.08 -17.77 -10.86
CA ASP A 64 -16.15 -17.36 -9.93
C ASP A 64 -15.73 -16.11 -9.11
N ILE A 65 -14.48 -16.05 -8.64
CA ILE A 65 -13.97 -14.92 -7.86
C ILE A 65 -13.81 -13.64 -8.70
N ALA A 66 -13.59 -13.75 -10.02
CA ALA A 66 -13.64 -12.61 -10.93
C ALA A 66 -15.02 -11.95 -10.97
N GLY A 67 -16.09 -12.73 -10.78
CA GLY A 67 -17.47 -12.21 -10.74
C GLY A 67 -17.71 -11.21 -9.60
N ASN A 68 -16.94 -11.29 -8.51
CA ASN A 68 -17.03 -10.31 -7.43
C ASN A 68 -16.60 -8.91 -7.87
N VAL A 69 -15.64 -8.79 -8.81
CA VAL A 69 -15.26 -7.50 -9.39
C VAL A 69 -16.44 -6.90 -10.16
N ASP A 70 -17.21 -7.73 -10.87
CA ASP A 70 -18.39 -7.30 -11.63
C ASP A 70 -19.50 -6.82 -10.68
N VAL A 71 -19.74 -7.56 -9.60
CA VAL A 71 -20.69 -7.14 -8.57
C VAL A 71 -20.27 -5.80 -7.97
N ILE A 72 -18.99 -5.60 -7.66
CA ILE A 72 -18.48 -4.34 -7.10
C ILE A 72 -18.69 -3.17 -8.07
N LEU A 73 -18.29 -3.32 -9.33
CA LEU A 73 -18.25 -2.20 -10.28
C LEU A 73 -19.59 -1.93 -10.97
N ASP A 74 -20.36 -2.98 -11.27
CA ASP A 74 -21.58 -2.86 -12.08
C ASP A 74 -22.86 -2.95 -11.25
N THR A 75 -22.88 -3.75 -10.18
CA THR A 75 -24.08 -3.91 -9.33
C THR A 75 -24.09 -2.92 -8.15
N ILE A 76 -23.02 -2.90 -7.36
CA ILE A 76 -22.85 -1.96 -6.24
C ILE A 76 -22.59 -0.54 -6.78
N GLY A 77 -21.92 -0.47 -7.94
CA GLY A 77 -21.54 0.78 -8.58
C GLY A 77 -20.44 1.50 -7.83
N ALA A 78 -19.49 0.80 -7.20
CA ALA A 78 -18.32 1.44 -6.60
C ALA A 78 -17.48 2.16 -7.67
N ASP A 79 -16.73 3.18 -7.25
CA ASP A 79 -15.83 3.91 -8.14
C ASP A 79 -14.54 3.13 -8.40
N SER A 80 -14.19 2.21 -7.50
CA SER A 80 -13.05 1.31 -7.64
C SER A 80 -13.11 0.12 -6.67
N VAL A 81 -12.04 -0.66 -6.63
CA VAL A 81 -11.79 -1.80 -5.74
C VAL A 81 -10.66 -1.45 -4.78
N TYR A 82 -10.84 -1.78 -3.51
CA TYR A 82 -9.75 -1.90 -2.54
C TYR A 82 -9.35 -3.37 -2.50
N TRP A 83 -8.18 -3.71 -3.04
CA TRP A 83 -7.75 -5.10 -3.19
C TRP A 83 -6.76 -5.47 -2.08
N ASP A 84 -7.21 -6.31 -1.16
CA ASP A 84 -6.42 -6.81 -0.05
C ASP A 84 -5.52 -7.99 -0.44
N GLU A 85 -4.34 -8.06 0.17
CA GLU A 85 -3.34 -9.13 -0.01
C GLU A 85 -3.08 -9.47 -1.49
N ILE A 86 -2.80 -8.47 -2.33
CA ILE A 86 -2.82 -8.64 -3.80
C ILE A 86 -1.78 -9.65 -4.31
N ALA A 87 -0.57 -9.71 -3.75
CA ALA A 87 0.48 -10.58 -4.29
C ALA A 87 0.33 -12.04 -3.83
N TYR A 88 -0.01 -12.22 -2.56
CA TYR A 88 -0.18 -13.50 -1.89
C TYR A 88 -0.91 -13.23 -0.57
N SER A 89 -1.56 -14.28 -0.07
CA SER A 89 -2.25 -14.27 1.22
C SER A 89 -1.35 -14.87 2.31
N LYS A 90 -1.85 -15.66 3.27
CA LYS A 90 -1.01 -16.24 4.35
C LYS A 90 0.23 -17.02 3.88
N TYR A 91 0.14 -17.74 2.76
CA TYR A 91 1.22 -18.57 2.23
C TYR A 91 1.69 -18.09 0.85
N LYS A 92 3.01 -17.94 0.70
CA LYS A 92 3.68 -17.50 -0.55
C LYS A 92 3.87 -18.61 -1.58
N TYR A 93 3.82 -19.87 -1.15
CA TYR A 93 4.14 -21.03 -1.98
C TYR A 93 3.00 -22.05 -2.02
N HIS A 94 2.95 -22.78 -3.12
CA HIS A 94 2.01 -23.85 -3.41
C HIS A 94 2.78 -25.11 -3.84
N TYR A 95 2.44 -26.27 -3.31
CA TYR A 95 3.14 -27.55 -3.58
C TYR A 95 2.32 -28.52 -4.44
N GLY A 96 1.34 -28.01 -5.19
CA GLY A 96 0.56 -28.76 -6.18
C GLY A 96 0.71 -28.17 -7.58
N GLU A 97 -0.23 -28.53 -8.45
CA GLU A 97 -0.31 -27.99 -9.82
C GLU A 97 -1.14 -26.70 -9.88
N PRO A 98 -0.84 -25.78 -10.81
CA PRO A 98 0.24 -25.85 -11.79
C PRO A 98 1.61 -25.44 -11.22
N TRP A 99 2.68 -26.02 -11.78
CA TRP A 99 4.06 -25.55 -11.54
C TRP A 99 4.32 -24.19 -12.24
N ASP A 100 4.99 -23.26 -11.56
CA ASP A 100 5.32 -21.92 -12.10
C ASP A 100 6.50 -21.91 -13.09
N GLY A 101 7.15 -23.05 -13.29
CA GLY A 101 8.27 -23.20 -14.22
C GLY A 101 9.64 -22.82 -13.65
N CYS A 102 9.74 -22.33 -12.42
CA CYS A 102 11.01 -21.82 -11.88
C CYS A 102 11.22 -21.97 -10.36
N SER A 103 10.22 -22.38 -9.59
CA SER A 103 10.34 -22.50 -8.13
C SER A 103 10.55 -23.95 -7.68
N ALA A 104 11.48 -24.13 -6.73
CA ALA A 104 11.77 -25.42 -6.12
C ALA A 104 12.37 -25.25 -4.72
N ASP A 105 12.30 -26.29 -3.91
CA ASP A 105 13.18 -26.46 -2.74
C ASP A 105 14.54 -26.99 -3.18
N ILE A 106 15.60 -26.46 -2.59
CA ILE A 106 16.99 -26.82 -2.88
C ILE A 106 17.61 -27.40 -1.61
N ASP A 107 18.25 -28.55 -1.73
CA ASP A 107 19.11 -29.08 -0.67
C ASP A 107 20.33 -28.15 -0.50
N PRO A 108 20.57 -27.58 0.69
CA PRO A 108 21.63 -26.58 0.88
C PRO A 108 23.05 -27.17 0.79
N ASP A 109 23.22 -28.49 0.96
CA ASP A 109 24.51 -29.16 0.91
C ASP A 109 24.82 -29.63 -0.51
N THR A 110 23.85 -30.23 -1.20
CA THR A 110 24.05 -30.81 -2.53
C THR A 110 23.69 -29.87 -3.68
N MET A 111 23.03 -28.75 -3.37
CA MET A 111 22.51 -27.78 -4.34
C MET A 111 21.58 -28.40 -5.39
N GLN A 112 20.93 -29.53 -5.06
CA GLN A 112 20.00 -30.23 -5.94
C GLN A 112 18.55 -29.84 -5.62
N ILE A 113 17.70 -29.88 -6.64
CA ILE A 113 16.25 -29.75 -6.47
C ILE A 113 15.73 -30.96 -5.71
N THR A 114 15.06 -30.72 -4.58
CA THR A 114 14.43 -31.77 -3.77
C THR A 114 12.93 -31.86 -4.00
N ARG A 115 12.29 -30.74 -4.36
CA ARG A 115 10.84 -30.68 -4.58
C ARG A 115 10.45 -29.48 -5.43
N LEU A 116 9.54 -29.67 -6.38
CA LEU A 116 8.92 -28.58 -7.11
C LEU A 116 7.85 -27.89 -6.26
N LYS A 117 7.74 -26.57 -6.42
CA LYS A 117 6.70 -25.74 -5.83
C LYS A 117 6.43 -24.56 -6.75
N SER A 118 5.39 -23.79 -6.47
CA SER A 118 5.04 -22.60 -7.22
C SER A 118 5.00 -21.39 -6.30
N ALA A 119 5.55 -20.27 -6.74
CA ALA A 119 5.29 -18.98 -6.11
C ALA A 119 3.86 -18.54 -6.47
N VAL A 120 3.02 -18.32 -5.46
CA VAL A 120 1.63 -17.84 -5.62
C VAL A 120 1.54 -16.58 -6.50
N PRO A 121 2.41 -15.56 -6.32
CA PRO A 121 2.39 -14.37 -7.17
C PRO A 121 2.66 -14.64 -8.65
N LEU A 122 3.28 -15.77 -9.02
CA LEU A 122 3.57 -16.11 -10.42
C LEU A 122 2.40 -16.86 -11.06
N ILE A 123 1.88 -17.90 -10.40
CA ILE A 123 0.79 -18.71 -10.96
C ILE A 123 -0.53 -17.92 -11.06
N SER A 124 -0.77 -16.96 -10.17
CA SER A 124 -1.95 -16.10 -10.21
C SER A 124 -1.75 -14.82 -11.03
N LEU A 125 -0.53 -14.55 -11.54
CA LEU A 125 -0.22 -13.32 -12.26
C LEU A 125 -1.15 -13.05 -13.46
N PRO A 126 -1.42 -14.01 -14.37
CA PRO A 126 -2.27 -13.74 -15.53
C PRO A 126 -3.70 -13.37 -15.14
N PHE A 127 -4.23 -14.02 -14.10
CA PHE A 127 -5.52 -13.69 -13.52
C PHE A 127 -5.54 -12.27 -12.97
N GLN A 128 -4.53 -11.93 -12.16
CA GLN A 128 -4.44 -10.63 -11.50
C GLN A 128 -4.26 -9.49 -12.50
N CYS A 129 -3.36 -9.62 -13.48
CA CYS A 129 -3.20 -8.68 -14.58
C CYS A 129 -4.55 -8.36 -15.26
N ARG A 130 -5.34 -9.38 -15.59
CA ARG A 130 -6.66 -9.20 -16.20
C ARG A 130 -7.59 -8.38 -15.30
N GLN A 131 -7.65 -8.67 -13.99
CA GLN A 131 -8.53 -7.93 -13.10
C GLN A 131 -8.04 -6.51 -12.84
N ILE A 132 -6.72 -6.30 -12.70
CA ILE A 132 -6.11 -4.98 -12.55
C ILE A 132 -6.50 -4.11 -13.75
N GLU A 133 -6.36 -4.61 -14.98
CA GLU A 133 -6.75 -3.88 -16.19
C GLU A 133 -8.23 -3.48 -16.19
N ARG A 134 -9.11 -4.41 -15.81
CA ARG A 134 -10.56 -4.16 -15.73
C ARG A 134 -10.91 -3.10 -14.70
N ILE A 135 -10.30 -3.17 -13.52
CA ILE A 135 -10.52 -2.21 -12.43
C ILE A 135 -9.96 -0.83 -12.81
N MET A 136 -8.72 -0.78 -13.30
CA MET A 136 -8.05 0.46 -13.67
C MET A 136 -8.66 1.16 -14.88
N ALA A 137 -9.38 0.43 -15.74
CA ALA A 137 -10.20 1.03 -16.79
C ALA A 137 -11.40 1.84 -16.25
N ARG A 138 -11.78 1.65 -14.98
CA ARG A 138 -12.93 2.32 -14.32
C ARG A 138 -12.49 3.35 -13.28
N GLY A 139 -11.39 3.11 -12.56
CA GLY A 139 -10.92 4.00 -11.51
C GLY A 139 -9.57 3.59 -10.91
N PRO A 140 -9.01 4.37 -9.97
CA PRO A 140 -7.71 4.09 -9.36
C PRO A 140 -7.78 2.85 -8.47
N LEU A 141 -6.88 1.88 -8.66
CA LEU A 141 -6.77 0.71 -7.80
C LEU A 141 -5.92 1.03 -6.56
N VAL A 142 -6.44 0.71 -5.37
CA VAL A 142 -5.71 0.75 -4.09
C VAL A 142 -5.54 -0.67 -3.58
N THR A 143 -4.33 -1.00 -3.12
CA THR A 143 -3.98 -2.37 -2.75
C THR A 143 -3.26 -2.43 -1.40
N ASN A 144 -3.51 -3.50 -0.65
CA ASN A 144 -2.63 -3.93 0.43
C ASN A 144 -1.57 -4.88 -0.14
N GLY A 145 -0.31 -4.53 0.12
CA GLY A 145 0.84 -5.30 -0.34
C GLY A 145 1.46 -4.73 -1.62
N MET A 146 2.78 -4.66 -1.62
CA MET A 146 3.57 -4.23 -2.77
C MET A 146 3.60 -5.32 -3.86
N PRO A 147 3.72 -4.94 -5.14
CA PRO A 147 3.86 -5.92 -6.21
C PRO A 147 5.12 -6.77 -6.04
N GLN A 148 5.00 -8.09 -6.27
CA GLN A 148 6.13 -9.02 -6.21
C GLN A 148 6.67 -9.44 -7.58
N THR A 149 6.14 -8.85 -8.66
CA THR A 149 6.61 -9.08 -10.03
C THR A 149 6.81 -7.75 -10.75
N ARG A 150 7.73 -7.72 -11.71
CA ARG A 150 7.94 -6.54 -12.58
C ARG A 150 6.69 -6.18 -13.37
N THR A 151 5.92 -7.20 -13.80
CA THR A 151 4.65 -7.04 -14.51
C THR A 151 3.59 -6.35 -13.63
N HIS A 152 3.44 -6.74 -12.36
CA HIS A 152 2.56 -6.00 -11.46
C HIS A 152 3.05 -4.57 -11.22
N ALA A 153 4.34 -4.39 -10.99
CA ALA A 153 4.92 -3.07 -10.73
C ALA A 153 4.82 -2.08 -11.92
N SER A 154 4.60 -2.58 -13.15
CA SER A 154 4.38 -1.70 -14.31
C SER A 154 3.00 -1.06 -14.35
N TYR A 155 2.00 -1.59 -13.64
CA TYR A 155 0.66 -0.99 -13.58
C TYR A 155 0.60 0.28 -12.73
N LYS A 156 1.54 0.48 -11.80
CA LYS A 156 1.63 1.69 -10.95
C LYS A 156 0.33 2.01 -10.18
N TYR A 157 -0.43 0.99 -9.78
CA TYR A 157 -1.57 1.15 -8.86
C TYR A 157 -1.11 1.61 -7.48
N GLN A 158 -1.95 2.28 -6.69
CA GLN A 158 -1.56 2.68 -5.34
C GLN A 158 -1.46 1.44 -4.44
N ALA A 159 -0.33 1.28 -3.77
CA ALA A 159 -0.07 0.21 -2.82
C ALA A 159 0.45 0.78 -1.50
N PHE A 160 0.15 0.10 -0.40
CA PHE A 160 0.77 0.42 0.88
C PHE A 160 1.34 -0.84 1.53
N THR A 161 2.15 -0.61 2.55
CA THR A 161 2.61 -1.65 3.47
C THR A 161 1.94 -1.47 4.82
N GLU A 162 1.48 -2.57 5.41
CA GLU A 162 1.09 -2.57 6.81
C GLU A 162 2.31 -2.37 7.70
N THR A 163 2.17 -1.51 8.70
CA THR A 163 3.29 -1.09 9.53
C THR A 163 3.26 -1.66 10.94
N GLY A 164 2.57 -2.78 11.19
CA GLY A 164 2.70 -3.50 12.47
C GLY A 164 4.18 -3.78 12.84
N SER A 165 5.06 -3.83 11.85
CA SER A 165 6.47 -3.42 11.99
C SER A 165 6.78 -2.28 11.02
N ILE A 166 7.34 -1.17 11.51
CA ILE A 166 7.68 -0.03 10.65
C ILE A 166 8.70 -0.39 9.56
N SER A 167 9.56 -1.38 9.80
CA SER A 167 10.55 -1.84 8.83
C SER A 167 9.95 -2.37 7.53
N ASN A 168 8.64 -2.67 7.51
CA ASN A 168 7.94 -3.04 6.28
C ASN A 168 7.96 -1.93 5.23
N CYS A 169 8.13 -0.67 5.62
CA CYS A 169 8.28 0.46 4.70
C CYS A 169 9.49 0.30 3.75
N ALA A 170 10.52 -0.47 4.13
CA ALA A 170 11.65 -0.79 3.26
C ALA A 170 11.25 -1.61 2.01
N GLN A 171 10.06 -2.21 1.99
CA GLN A 171 9.54 -2.97 0.86
C GLN A 171 8.75 -2.10 -0.12
N THR A 172 8.54 -0.81 0.20
CA THR A 172 7.79 0.09 -0.66
C THR A 172 8.52 0.39 -1.98
N LEU A 173 7.76 0.88 -2.96
CA LEU A 173 8.30 1.28 -4.25
C LEU A 173 8.15 2.79 -4.43
N LEU A 174 9.09 3.40 -5.16
CA LEU A 174 9.13 4.85 -5.40
C LEU A 174 7.78 5.44 -5.83
N TYR A 175 7.00 4.74 -6.65
CA TYR A 175 5.73 5.28 -7.13
C TYR A 175 4.59 5.23 -6.10
N SER A 176 4.76 4.47 -5.01
CA SER A 176 3.76 4.33 -3.95
C SER A 176 4.43 4.05 -2.58
N PRO A 177 5.22 4.98 -2.03
CA PRO A 177 5.93 4.83 -0.76
C PRO A 177 4.97 5.12 0.40
N ILE A 178 3.99 4.24 0.59
CA ILE A 178 2.89 4.46 1.55
C ILE A 178 2.98 3.48 2.72
N ALA A 179 3.07 4.06 3.91
CA ALA A 179 2.90 3.41 5.19
C ALA A 179 1.42 3.47 5.60
N LEU A 180 0.77 2.32 5.81
CA LEU A 180 -0.55 2.29 6.44
C LEU A 180 -0.39 2.51 7.95
N GLY A 181 -1.25 3.31 8.58
CA GLY A 181 -1.23 3.49 10.03
C GLY A 181 -1.38 2.18 10.82
N ASP A 182 -0.66 2.11 11.95
CA ASP A 182 -0.63 0.92 12.79
C ASP A 182 -1.77 0.92 13.81
N HIS A 183 -2.92 0.43 13.38
CA HIS A 183 -4.08 0.23 14.24
C HIS A 183 -3.81 -0.68 15.46
N LEU A 184 -2.73 -1.48 15.46
CA LEU A 184 -2.38 -2.37 16.56
C LEU A 184 -1.64 -1.66 17.68
N THR A 185 -0.84 -0.62 17.42
CA THR A 185 -0.06 0.05 18.47
C THR A 185 -0.44 1.51 18.70
N GLU A 186 -0.98 2.21 17.70
CA GLU A 186 -1.43 3.59 17.86
C GLU A 186 -2.64 3.66 18.81
N ARG A 187 -2.54 4.49 19.86
CA ARG A 187 -3.63 4.69 20.85
C ARG A 187 -4.02 6.15 21.01
N THR A 188 -3.14 7.06 20.64
CA THR A 188 -3.33 8.51 20.71
C THR A 188 -2.95 9.18 19.39
N ILE A 189 -3.33 10.45 19.22
CA ILE A 189 -2.92 11.25 18.06
C ILE A 189 -1.40 11.40 18.02
N VAL A 190 -0.75 11.53 19.17
CA VAL A 190 0.71 11.61 19.29
C VAL A 190 1.37 10.30 18.85
N ASP A 191 0.79 9.14 19.18
CA ASP A 191 1.32 7.85 18.70
C ASP A 191 1.26 7.76 17.17
N ALA A 192 0.12 8.13 16.59
CA ALA A 192 -0.05 8.17 15.13
C ALA A 192 0.95 9.15 14.48
N TYR A 193 1.13 10.34 15.05
CA TYR A 193 2.11 11.31 14.58
C TYR A 193 3.54 10.78 14.67
N ARG A 194 3.93 10.17 15.79
CA ARG A 194 5.24 9.50 15.92
C ARG A 194 5.41 8.40 14.87
N TRP A 195 4.34 7.70 14.52
CA TRP A 195 4.37 6.71 13.45
C TRP A 195 4.58 7.34 12.07
N MET A 196 3.98 8.50 11.79
CA MET A 196 4.27 9.30 10.59
C MET A 196 5.75 9.65 10.52
N LEU A 197 6.36 10.09 11.62
CA LEU A 197 7.79 10.40 11.66
C LEU A 197 8.65 9.16 11.42
N LYS A 198 8.27 8.00 11.95
CA LYS A 198 8.99 6.75 11.67
C LYS A 198 8.83 6.29 10.21
N ALA A 199 7.70 6.55 9.58
CA ALA A 199 7.51 6.26 8.15
C ALA A 199 8.45 7.12 7.28
N LEU A 200 8.68 8.39 7.66
CA LEU A 200 9.62 9.27 6.97
C LEU A 200 11.07 8.78 7.04
N ASP A 201 11.46 8.00 8.06
CA ASP A 201 12.81 7.38 8.11
C ASP A 201 13.05 6.43 6.92
N TYR A 202 11.99 5.95 6.26
CA TYR A 202 12.04 5.14 5.04
C TYR A 202 11.62 5.92 3.79
N GLY A 203 11.49 7.24 3.88
CA GLY A 203 10.97 8.10 2.82
C GLY A 203 9.52 7.81 2.47
N CYS A 204 8.71 7.32 3.41
CA CYS A 204 7.30 6.99 3.18
C CYS A 204 6.35 8.07 3.70
N VAL A 205 5.24 8.26 2.98
CA VAL A 205 4.08 9.00 3.47
C VAL A 205 3.11 8.08 4.18
N TYR A 206 2.33 8.63 5.10
CA TYR A 206 1.44 7.89 5.99
C TYR A 206 -0.02 8.00 5.54
N ASN A 207 -0.73 6.87 5.52
CA ASN A 207 -2.16 6.82 5.30
C ASN A 207 -2.88 6.42 6.60
N TRP A 208 -3.82 7.26 7.05
CA TRP A 208 -4.52 7.05 8.30
C TRP A 208 -5.45 5.83 8.25
N TYR A 209 -5.33 4.93 9.22
CA TYR A 209 -6.09 3.68 9.26
C TYR A 209 -6.79 3.42 10.60
N SER A 210 -6.47 4.19 11.64
CA SER A 210 -7.01 3.92 12.98
C SER A 210 -8.53 4.11 13.05
N GLN A 211 -9.21 3.13 13.64
CA GLN A 211 -10.63 3.20 14.01
C GLN A 211 -10.85 3.65 15.47
N ARG A 212 -9.75 3.89 16.20
CA ARG A 212 -9.76 4.21 17.64
C ARG A 212 -9.21 5.59 17.92
N VAL A 213 -8.29 6.06 17.08
CA VAL A 213 -7.71 7.39 17.15
C VAL A 213 -8.40 8.26 16.11
N PHE A 214 -9.09 9.29 16.58
CA PHE A 214 -9.71 10.31 15.75
C PHE A 214 -8.95 11.62 15.97
N PRO A 215 -8.36 12.22 14.92
CA PRO A 215 -7.60 13.45 15.07
C PRO A 215 -8.54 14.61 15.47
N GLU A 216 -8.26 15.24 16.60
CA GLU A 216 -8.95 16.44 17.11
C GLU A 216 -8.42 17.73 16.45
N TYR A 217 -7.28 17.65 15.79
CA TYR A 217 -6.62 18.73 15.06
C TYR A 217 -5.89 18.17 13.83
N PRO A 218 -5.65 18.99 12.79
CA PRO A 218 -4.81 18.59 11.67
C PRO A 218 -3.41 18.22 12.15
N THR A 219 -2.91 17.09 11.66
CA THR A 219 -1.52 16.63 11.85
C THR A 219 -0.81 16.63 10.51
N LEU A 220 0.47 16.26 10.47
CA LEU A 220 1.23 16.13 9.22
C LEU A 220 0.49 15.37 8.12
N ALA A 221 -0.33 14.36 8.47
CA ALA A 221 -1.14 13.60 7.53
C ALA A 221 -2.05 14.46 6.64
N SER A 222 -2.54 15.61 7.11
CA SER A 222 -3.37 16.53 6.29
C SER A 222 -2.58 17.17 5.14
N CYS A 223 -1.26 17.14 5.21
CA CYS A 223 -0.36 17.77 4.25
C CYS A 223 0.47 16.75 3.44
N MET A 224 0.24 15.44 3.59
CA MET A 224 1.03 14.42 2.87
C MET A 224 0.55 14.13 1.44
N PHE A 225 -0.68 14.52 1.08
CA PHE A 225 -1.29 14.23 -0.22
C PHE A 225 -1.96 15.45 -0.87
N PRO A 226 -2.08 15.49 -2.21
CA PRO A 226 -1.47 14.58 -3.19
C PRO A 226 0.05 14.72 -3.30
N ILE A 227 0.74 13.60 -3.53
CA ILE A 227 2.18 13.56 -3.78
C ILE A 227 2.51 12.60 -4.92
N THR A 228 3.33 13.06 -5.85
CA THR A 228 3.97 12.28 -6.91
C THR A 228 5.44 12.15 -6.53
N PRO A 229 5.86 11.05 -5.89
CA PRO A 229 7.22 10.92 -5.40
C PRO A 229 8.26 10.97 -6.53
N MET A 230 9.37 11.64 -6.24
CA MET A 230 10.53 11.76 -7.12
C MET A 230 11.76 11.14 -6.46
N GLU A 231 11.93 11.35 -5.16
CA GLU A 231 13.08 10.84 -4.39
C GLU A 231 12.65 10.42 -2.98
N LEU A 232 13.20 9.29 -2.51
CA LEU A 232 13.03 8.79 -1.14
C LEU A 232 14.35 8.97 -0.40
N HIS A 233 14.30 9.50 0.81
CA HIS A 233 15.47 9.73 1.65
C HIS A 233 15.17 9.32 3.10
N GLU A 234 16.22 9.14 3.89
CA GLU A 234 16.08 8.93 5.33
C GLU A 234 15.62 10.24 6.00
N GLY A 235 14.38 10.22 6.50
CA GLY A 235 13.77 11.36 7.19
C GLY A 235 13.02 12.33 6.28
N TYR A 236 12.98 12.13 4.96
CA TYR A 236 12.19 12.97 4.07
C TYR A 236 11.86 12.33 2.71
N ILE A 237 10.86 12.88 2.05
CA ILE A 237 10.44 12.52 0.70
C ILE A 237 10.27 13.78 -0.14
N ILE A 238 10.77 13.75 -1.36
CA ILE A 238 10.56 14.80 -2.36
C ILE A 238 9.56 14.28 -3.37
N GLY A 239 8.42 14.95 -3.48
CA GLY A 239 7.49 14.77 -4.58
C GLY A 239 7.33 16.04 -5.39
N ARG A 240 6.67 15.94 -6.54
CA ARG A 240 6.48 17.08 -7.45
C ARG A 240 5.67 18.22 -6.82
N GLU A 241 4.65 17.87 -6.04
CA GLU A 241 3.71 18.80 -5.42
C GLU A 241 4.16 19.26 -4.03
N ARG A 242 4.96 18.44 -3.32
CA ARG A 242 5.39 18.73 -1.95
C ARG A 242 6.64 17.97 -1.53
N ILE A 243 7.34 18.53 -0.55
CA ILE A 243 8.38 17.85 0.21
C ILE A 243 7.85 17.64 1.63
N VAL A 244 8.04 16.45 2.19
CA VAL A 244 7.67 16.14 3.58
C VAL A 244 8.92 15.69 4.31
N THR A 245 9.23 16.29 5.46
CA THR A 245 10.49 16.06 6.18
C THR A 245 10.31 16.07 7.69
N LYS A 246 11.15 15.29 8.39
CA LYS A 246 11.37 15.37 9.85
C LYS A 246 12.79 15.77 10.23
N VAL A 247 13.60 16.18 9.25
CA VAL A 247 15.00 16.57 9.47
C VAL A 247 15.23 18.01 9.02
N SER A 248 16.18 18.67 9.68
CA SER A 248 16.60 20.03 9.32
C SER A 248 17.32 20.04 7.98
N GLY A 249 17.18 21.10 7.20
CA GLY A 249 17.78 21.17 5.87
C GLY A 249 17.38 22.40 5.06
N LEU A 250 17.83 22.42 3.81
CA LEU A 250 17.47 23.42 2.82
C LEU A 250 16.64 22.74 1.73
N TYR A 251 15.34 23.03 1.69
CA TYR A 251 14.37 22.29 0.88
C TYR A 251 13.79 23.12 -0.25
N GLY A 252 13.69 22.52 -1.43
CA GLY A 252 13.16 23.11 -2.65
C GLY A 252 13.37 22.18 -3.84
N TRP A 253 12.82 22.52 -4.99
CA TRP A 253 12.86 21.67 -6.20
C TRP A 253 14.07 21.92 -7.10
N GLY A 254 15.04 22.70 -6.64
CA GLY A 254 16.17 23.12 -7.47
C GLY A 254 15.77 24.08 -8.59
N ASP A 255 14.64 24.76 -8.44
CA ASP A 255 14.11 25.77 -9.35
C ASP A 255 13.59 27.00 -8.57
N ALA A 256 12.94 27.95 -9.23
CA ALA A 256 12.45 29.19 -8.62
C ALA A 256 11.02 29.07 -8.03
N SER A 257 10.48 27.86 -7.85
CA SER A 257 9.09 27.66 -7.43
C SER A 257 8.81 28.28 -6.06
N THR A 258 7.70 29.00 -5.99
CA THR A 258 7.16 29.46 -4.71
C THR A 258 6.42 28.34 -4.00
N HIS A 259 6.36 28.44 -2.68
CA HIS A 259 5.78 27.40 -1.82
C HIS A 259 5.36 27.99 -0.48
N GLU A 260 4.51 27.26 0.23
CA GLU A 260 4.17 27.47 1.63
C GLU A 260 4.75 26.36 2.50
N VAL A 261 4.87 26.62 3.81
CA VAL A 261 5.47 25.70 4.78
C VAL A 261 4.53 25.54 5.97
N HIS A 262 4.19 24.29 6.26
CA HIS A 262 3.48 23.90 7.48
C HIS A 262 4.45 23.11 8.36
N VAL A 263 4.63 23.54 9.61
CA VAL A 263 5.54 22.88 10.57
C VAL A 263 4.72 22.33 11.72
N PHE A 264 5.03 21.10 12.13
CA PHE A 264 4.35 20.39 13.20
C PHE A 264 5.32 20.14 14.35
N ASP A 265 4.87 20.47 15.56
CA ASP A 265 5.63 20.31 16.79
C ASP A 265 5.74 18.85 17.24
N ALA A 266 6.32 18.63 18.42
CA ALA A 266 6.51 17.31 19.00
C ALA A 266 5.19 16.58 19.31
N ASP A 267 4.06 17.28 19.46
CA ASP A 267 2.73 16.71 19.69
C ASP A 267 1.95 16.51 18.37
N GLY A 268 2.55 16.88 17.24
CA GLY A 268 1.93 16.79 15.92
C GLY A 268 0.96 17.92 15.62
N ARG A 269 1.04 19.03 16.36
CA ARG A 269 0.24 20.23 16.14
C ARG A 269 0.98 21.22 15.28
N GLU A 270 0.23 21.93 14.45
CA GLU A 270 0.81 22.98 13.61
C GLU A 270 1.36 24.14 14.46
N ALA A 271 2.63 24.48 14.24
CA ALA A 271 3.34 25.55 14.89
C ALA A 271 3.29 26.82 14.03
N ALA A 272 2.26 27.65 14.26
CA ALA A 272 1.97 28.84 13.43
C ALA A 272 3.12 29.86 13.35
N ASP A 273 3.91 30.01 14.42
CA ASP A 273 4.98 31.02 14.51
C ASP A 273 6.39 30.46 14.21
N PHE A 274 6.48 29.30 13.56
CA PHE A 274 7.77 28.71 13.22
C PHE A 274 8.49 29.53 12.14
N SER A 275 9.77 29.85 12.38
CA SER A 275 10.59 30.58 11.41
C SER A 275 11.11 29.64 10.32
N ALA A 276 10.51 29.70 9.13
CA ALA A 276 10.95 29.00 7.92
C ALA A 276 11.40 30.01 6.85
N PRO A 277 12.59 30.65 6.99
CA PRO A 277 13.03 31.70 6.08
C PRO A 277 13.31 31.17 4.68
N LEU A 278 12.85 31.91 3.68
CA LEU A 278 13.20 31.68 2.29
C LEU A 278 14.67 32.03 2.03
N ARG A 279 15.32 31.21 1.22
CA ARG A 279 16.69 31.39 0.74
C ARG A 279 16.71 31.29 -0.78
N THR A 280 17.36 32.26 -1.42
CA THR A 280 17.68 32.18 -2.84
C THR A 280 19.13 31.78 -3.00
N VAL A 281 19.38 30.67 -3.71
CA VAL A 281 20.72 30.16 -4.03
C VAL A 281 20.78 29.96 -5.53
N ASP A 282 21.69 30.65 -6.22
CA ASP A 282 21.86 30.58 -7.68
C ASP A 282 20.54 30.76 -8.47
N GLY A 283 19.68 31.68 -8.02
CA GLY A 283 18.39 31.98 -8.64
C GLY A 283 17.28 30.95 -8.34
N LYS A 284 17.52 29.98 -7.48
CA LYS A 284 16.56 28.95 -7.05
C LYS A 284 16.04 29.25 -5.66
N THR A 285 14.79 28.88 -5.41
CA THR A 285 14.06 29.18 -4.17
C THR A 285 14.04 27.95 -3.27
N TYR A 286 14.44 28.14 -2.01
CA TYR A 286 14.43 27.12 -0.97
C TYR A 286 13.88 27.69 0.34
N THR A 287 13.46 26.81 1.25
CA THR A 287 13.22 27.17 2.65
C THR A 287 14.24 26.48 3.55
N GLU A 288 14.79 27.22 4.51
CA GLU A 288 15.70 26.69 5.53
C GLU A 288 14.89 26.26 6.76
N LEU A 289 14.99 24.98 7.13
CA LEU A 289 14.31 24.42 8.29
C LEU A 289 15.30 24.03 9.39
N ARG A 290 15.00 24.48 10.61
CA ARG A 290 15.72 24.14 11.85
C ARG A 290 14.74 23.44 12.81
N LEU A 291 14.45 22.18 12.51
CA LEU A 291 13.49 21.36 13.24
C LEU A 291 14.13 20.83 14.54
N ALA A 292 13.37 20.89 15.64
CA ALA A 292 13.72 20.19 16.87
C ALA A 292 13.48 18.68 16.72
N GLU A 293 13.92 17.89 17.71
CA GLU A 293 13.58 16.48 17.79
C GLU A 293 12.06 16.31 17.72
N ASP A 294 11.60 15.29 17.01
CA ASP A 294 10.18 14.93 16.92
C ASP A 294 9.28 15.97 16.21
N TRP A 295 9.86 16.95 15.53
CA TRP A 295 9.15 17.91 14.69
C TRP A 295 9.17 17.46 13.22
N SER A 296 8.25 18.01 12.43
CA SER A 296 8.20 17.76 10.99
C SER A 296 7.69 18.96 10.22
N ALA A 297 7.83 18.92 8.90
CA ALA A 297 7.31 19.95 8.02
C ALA A 297 6.81 19.37 6.70
N ALA A 298 5.82 20.05 6.13
CA ALA A 298 5.40 19.90 4.75
C ALA A 298 5.67 21.22 4.00
N ILE A 299 6.47 21.15 2.95
CA ILE A 299 6.69 22.25 2.00
C ILE A 299 5.80 21.99 0.80
N ILE A 300 4.80 22.84 0.57
CA ILE A 300 3.78 22.65 -0.48
C ILE A 300 4.06 23.60 -1.62
N ARG A 301 4.30 23.05 -2.82
CA ARG A 301 4.57 23.84 -4.03
C ARG A 301 3.29 24.54 -4.47
N HIS A 302 3.37 25.84 -4.75
CA HIS A 302 2.28 26.51 -5.46
C HIS A 302 2.29 26.04 -6.91
N THR A 303 1.19 25.45 -7.36
CA THR A 303 0.97 25.17 -8.77
C THR A 303 0.58 26.46 -9.49
N GLU A 304 1.28 26.79 -10.56
CA GLU A 304 0.81 27.76 -11.57
C GLU A 304 -0.43 27.22 -12.31
#